data_AF-A0A433I6R5-F1
#
_entry.id   AF-A0A433I6R5-F1
#
_cell.length_a   1.000
_cell.length_b   1.000
_cell.length_c   1.000
_cell.angle_alpha   90.00
_cell.angle_beta   90.00
_cell.angle_gamma   90.00
#
_symmetry.space_group_name_H-M   'P 1'
#
loop_
_entity.id
_entity.type
_entity.pdbx_description
1 polymer ?
#
loop_
_entity_poly.entity_id
_entity_poly.type
_entity_poly.pdbx_seq_one_letter_code
_entity_poly.pdbx_strand_id
1 'polypeptide(L)'
;GGARGSAGLTAGTVGLSAAEQARSAGRWSLLPAAEQDPTIRAHATAELLLDRYGVITRGSVVAEEVPGGFAGQYRLLTRMEDAGQVRRGHFVDGLGGAQFSTGAVVDRLRGFQRDEEDAAVDAAPLALALAATDPANPYGAALDWPSVPAGPDGVVPTGHRPARTAGSVAGLAAGRPAPYMQARGRPLLAFPAAPAELRAARRAPALPLGPGRAGPLRPTTPPVR
;
A
#
# COMPACT_ATOMS: atom_id res chain seq x y z
N GLY A 1 -27.77 -7.43 -56.45
CA GLY A 1 -27.50 -6.44 -55.40
C GLY A 1 -28.05 -6.95 -54.10
N GLY A 2 -27.19 -7.36 -53.17
CA GLY A 2 -27.58 -7.86 -51.85
C GLY A 2 -27.46 -6.77 -50.81
N ALA A 3 -28.57 -6.40 -50.17
CA ALA A 3 -28.56 -5.57 -48.97
C ALA A 3 -28.56 -6.51 -47.75
N ARG A 4 -27.43 -6.58 -47.04
CA ARG A 4 -27.33 -7.24 -45.74
C ARG A 4 -27.76 -6.24 -44.67
N GLY A 5 -28.81 -6.56 -43.93
CA GLY A 5 -29.18 -5.85 -42.70
C GLY A 5 -28.14 -6.12 -41.61
N SER A 6 -27.61 -5.06 -41.01
CA SER A 6 -26.79 -5.11 -39.81
C SER A 6 -27.68 -5.29 -38.58
N ALA A 7 -27.70 -6.48 -38.00
CA ALA A 7 -28.26 -6.70 -36.67
C ALA A 7 -27.27 -6.15 -35.63
N GLY A 8 -27.62 -5.02 -35.01
CA GLY A 8 -26.90 -4.50 -33.86
C GLY A 8 -27.14 -5.42 -32.66
N LEU A 9 -26.07 -6.02 -32.13
CA LEU A 9 -26.09 -6.70 -30.84
C LEU A 9 -26.04 -5.63 -29.75
N THR A 10 -27.20 -5.21 -29.26
CA THR A 10 -27.30 -4.53 -27.97
C THR A 10 -27.00 -5.55 -26.89
N ALA A 11 -25.84 -5.42 -26.23
CA ALA A 11 -25.54 -6.17 -25.02
C ALA A 11 -26.55 -5.75 -23.95
N GLY A 12 -27.59 -6.58 -23.75
CA GLY A 12 -28.53 -6.42 -22.67
C GLY A 12 -27.81 -6.59 -21.35
N THR A 13 -27.75 -5.53 -20.54
CA THR A 13 -27.39 -5.62 -19.13
C THR A 13 -28.49 -6.41 -18.45
N VAL A 14 -28.31 -7.73 -18.31
CA VAL A 14 -29.21 -8.55 -17.48
C VAL A 14 -29.00 -8.07 -16.05
N GLY A 15 -29.94 -7.27 -15.54
CA GLY A 15 -29.93 -6.83 -14.16
C GLY A 15 -30.07 -8.04 -13.25
N LEU A 16 -29.29 -8.07 -12.17
CA LEU A 16 -29.43 -9.08 -11.12
C LEU A 16 -30.87 -9.08 -10.61
N SER A 17 -31.48 -10.27 -10.49
CA SER A 17 -32.79 -10.42 -9.85
C SER A 17 -32.76 -9.90 -8.41
N ALA A 18 -33.90 -9.53 -7.83
CA ALA A 18 -33.96 -9.07 -6.44
C ALA A 18 -33.35 -10.07 -5.44
N ALA A 19 -33.46 -11.38 -5.72
CA ALA A 19 -32.83 -12.43 -4.93
C ALA A 19 -31.30 -12.50 -5.11
N GLU A 20 -30.80 -12.21 -6.30
CA GLU A 20 -29.35 -12.09 -6.55
C GLU A 20 -28.79 -10.79 -6.00
N GLN A 21 -29.56 -9.70 -6.03
CA GLN A 21 -29.22 -8.44 -5.37
C GLN A 21 -29.14 -8.63 -3.85
N ALA A 22 -30.14 -9.28 -3.25
CA ALA A 22 -30.15 -9.59 -1.82
C ALA A 22 -29.01 -10.56 -1.42
N ARG A 23 -28.66 -11.53 -2.27
CA ARG A 23 -27.50 -12.41 -2.05
C ARG A 23 -26.17 -11.66 -2.24
N SER A 24 -26.08 -10.76 -3.20
CA SER A 24 -24.89 -9.92 -3.44
C SER A 24 -24.69 -8.84 -2.39
N ALA A 25 -25.76 -8.44 -1.68
CA ALA A 25 -25.70 -7.51 -0.56
C ALA A 25 -25.01 -8.11 0.67
N GLY A 26 -24.81 -9.43 0.73
CA GLY A 26 -24.16 -10.12 1.86
C GLY A 26 -25.10 -10.32 3.05
N ARG A 27 -24.70 -11.18 4.00
CA ARG A 27 -25.40 -11.36 5.27
C ARG A 27 -24.81 -10.39 6.30
N TRP A 28 -25.57 -9.36 6.65
CA TRP A 28 -25.21 -8.43 7.71
C TRP A 28 -25.78 -8.95 9.03
N SER A 29 -24.95 -8.97 10.07
CA SER A 29 -25.37 -9.21 11.45
C SER A 29 -25.05 -7.99 12.29
N LEU A 30 -25.87 -7.73 13.31
CA LEU A 30 -25.59 -6.67 14.27
C LEU A 30 -24.29 -7.02 15.03
N LEU A 31 -23.36 -6.06 15.09
CA LEU A 31 -22.18 -6.19 15.94
C LEU A 31 -22.55 -5.95 17.41
N PRO A 32 -21.80 -6.52 18.37
CA PRO A 32 -21.94 -6.17 19.78
C PRO A 32 -21.86 -4.66 19.99
N ALA A 33 -22.47 -4.17 21.07
CA ALA A 33 -22.32 -2.78 21.47
C ALA A 33 -20.84 -2.44 21.61
N ALA A 34 -20.45 -1.26 21.10
CA ALA A 34 -19.07 -0.81 21.21
C ALA A 34 -18.69 -0.63 22.69
N GLU A 35 -17.49 -1.07 23.04
CA GLU A 35 -16.88 -0.77 24.34
C GLU A 35 -16.87 0.75 24.57
N GLN A 36 -17.20 1.18 25.79
CA GLN A 36 -17.33 2.59 26.15
C GLN A 36 -16.15 3.09 26.99
N ASP A 37 -15.41 2.20 27.66
CA ASP A 37 -14.23 2.59 28.44
C ASP A 37 -13.12 3.12 27.50
N PRO A 38 -12.73 4.40 27.60
CA PRO A 38 -11.72 4.99 26.73
C PRO A 38 -10.33 4.36 26.91
N THR A 39 -10.03 3.81 28.09
CA THR A 39 -8.76 3.13 28.38
C THR A 39 -8.69 1.80 27.65
N ILE A 40 -9.75 0.98 27.74
CA ILE A 40 -9.82 -0.32 27.04
C ILE A 40 -9.72 -0.09 25.53
N ARG A 41 -10.47 0.89 24.99
CA ARG A 41 -10.40 1.23 23.57
C ARG A 41 -9.02 1.70 23.13
N ALA A 42 -8.36 2.54 23.93
CA ALA A 42 -7.02 3.03 23.61
C ALA A 42 -6.00 1.89 23.57
N HIS A 43 -6.09 0.95 24.52
CA HIS A 43 -5.26 -0.25 24.56
C HIS A 43 -5.49 -1.16 23.35
N ALA A 44 -6.76 -1.51 23.07
CA ALA A 44 -7.11 -2.30 21.90
C ALA A 44 -6.67 -1.63 20.58
N THR A 45 -6.71 -0.28 20.52
CA THR A 45 -6.18 0.46 19.37
C THR A 45 -4.66 0.33 19.26
N ALA A 46 -3.93 0.40 20.36
CA ALA A 46 -2.49 0.21 20.35
C ALA A 46 -2.10 -1.19 19.88
N GLU A 47 -2.79 -2.24 20.36
CA GLU A 47 -2.60 -3.61 19.89
C GLU A 47 -2.89 -3.76 18.39
N LEU A 48 -4.03 -3.23 17.93
CA LEU A 48 -4.38 -3.24 16.50
C LEU A 48 -3.30 -2.58 15.64
N LEU A 49 -2.75 -1.45 16.09
CA LEU A 49 -1.69 -0.75 15.37
C LEU A 49 -0.37 -1.54 15.37
N LEU A 50 -0.02 -2.19 16.48
CA LEU A 50 1.16 -3.05 16.55
C LEU A 50 1.03 -4.26 15.61
N ASP A 51 -0.12 -4.91 15.58
CA ASP A 51 -0.36 -6.05 14.70
C ASP A 51 -0.37 -5.64 13.22
N ARG A 52 -0.98 -4.48 12.92
CA ARG A 52 -1.13 -3.99 11.55
C ARG A 52 0.17 -3.45 10.96
N TYR A 53 0.92 -2.66 11.73
CA TYR A 53 2.10 -1.94 11.22
C TYR A 53 3.42 -2.55 11.68
N GLY A 54 3.43 -3.36 12.73
CA GLY A 54 4.64 -3.85 13.40
C GLY A 54 5.38 -2.76 14.18
N VAL A 55 5.54 -1.58 13.60
CA VAL A 55 6.17 -0.39 14.18
C VAL A 55 5.18 0.76 14.17
N ILE A 56 4.81 1.24 15.36
CA ILE A 56 3.97 2.43 15.51
C ILE A 56 4.84 3.68 15.41
N THR A 57 4.39 4.62 14.58
CA THR A 57 4.98 5.95 14.41
C THR A 57 3.88 7.01 14.46
N ARG A 58 4.27 8.29 14.43
CA ARG A 58 3.28 9.37 14.25
C ARG A 58 2.46 9.18 12.97
N GLY A 59 3.08 8.76 11.88
CA GLY A 59 2.44 8.58 10.58
C GLY A 59 1.37 7.50 10.60
N SER A 60 1.63 6.35 11.25
CA SER A 60 0.63 5.27 11.36
C SER A 60 -0.59 5.68 12.18
N VAL A 61 -0.39 6.42 13.27
CA VAL A 61 -1.49 6.91 14.12
C VAL A 61 -2.35 7.96 13.40
N VAL A 62 -1.72 8.82 12.60
CA VAL A 62 -2.44 9.81 11.78
C VAL A 62 -3.21 9.13 10.64
N ALA A 63 -2.61 8.14 9.99
CA ALA A 63 -3.24 7.41 8.89
C ALA A 63 -4.51 6.64 9.31
N GLU A 64 -4.58 6.20 10.56
CA GLU A 64 -5.74 5.51 11.14
C GLU A 64 -6.71 6.46 11.88
N GLU A 65 -6.48 7.78 11.80
CA GLU A 65 -7.33 8.81 12.39
C GLU A 65 -7.65 8.56 13.89
N VAL A 66 -6.65 8.06 14.62
CA VAL A 66 -6.84 7.58 16.00
C VAL A 66 -7.30 8.72 16.91
N PRO A 67 -8.41 8.55 17.66
CA PRO A 67 -8.87 9.56 18.63
C PRO A 67 -7.80 9.93 19.65
N GLY A 68 -7.64 11.23 19.91
CA GLY A 68 -6.57 11.75 20.79
C GLY A 68 -5.17 11.77 20.15
N GLY A 69 -5.05 11.26 18.93
CA GLY A 69 -3.85 11.31 18.09
C GLY A 69 -2.62 10.66 18.71
N PHE A 70 -1.46 11.01 18.14
CA PHE A 70 -0.18 10.44 18.57
C PHE A 70 0.16 10.77 20.03
N ALA A 71 -0.24 11.93 20.56
CA ALA A 71 0.04 12.29 21.94
C ALA A 71 -0.65 11.36 22.95
N GLY A 72 -1.89 10.93 22.67
CA GLY A 72 -2.61 9.96 23.48
C GLY A 72 -1.94 8.59 23.44
N GLN A 73 -1.67 8.11 22.23
CA GLN A 73 -1.01 6.81 22.01
C GLN A 73 0.40 6.77 22.59
N TYR A 74 1.17 7.84 22.45
CA TYR A 74 2.52 7.94 23.00
C TYR A 74 2.54 7.74 24.53
N ARG A 75 1.63 8.37 25.28
CA ARG A 75 1.55 8.20 26.74
C ARG A 75 1.24 6.75 27.13
N LEU A 76 0.34 6.11 26.40
CA LEU A 76 -0.01 4.70 26.62
C LEU A 76 1.17 3.78 26.28
N LEU A 77 1.78 3.96 25.12
CA LEU A 77 2.91 3.15 24.66
C LEU A 77 4.14 3.30 25.56
N THR A 78 4.34 4.46 26.17
CA THR A 78 5.37 4.66 27.20
C THR A 78 5.09 3.79 28.43
N ARG A 79 3.82 3.71 28.89
CA ARG A 79 3.46 2.81 30.00
C ARG A 79 3.59 1.33 29.61
N MET A 80 3.27 0.98 28.36
CA MET A 80 3.45 -0.37 27.85
C MET A 80 4.95 -0.74 27.74
N GLU A 81 5.80 0.24 27.45
CA GLU A 81 7.26 0.09 27.49
C GLU A 81 7.76 -0.16 28.92
N ASP A 82 7.32 0.64 29.89
CA ASP A 82 7.65 0.45 31.31
C ASP A 82 7.23 -0.95 31.80
N ALA A 83 6.12 -1.48 31.27
CA ALA A 83 5.63 -2.83 31.54
C ALA A 83 6.35 -3.94 30.73
N GLY A 84 7.29 -3.58 29.85
CA GLY A 84 8.05 -4.51 29.02
C GLY A 84 7.30 -5.11 27.83
N GLN A 85 6.09 -4.62 27.51
CA GLN A 85 5.27 -5.14 26.42
C GLN A 85 5.74 -4.65 25.04
N VAL A 86 6.28 -3.44 24.99
CA VAL A 86 6.85 -2.83 23.77
C VAL A 86 8.23 -2.27 24.07
N ARG A 87 8.98 -1.98 23.01
CA ARG A 87 10.27 -1.28 23.06
C ARG A 87 10.14 0.02 22.29
N ARG A 88 10.66 1.10 22.85
CA ARG A 88 10.84 2.35 22.13
C ARG A 88 12.22 2.42 21.52
N GLY A 89 12.32 2.99 20.33
CA GLY A 89 13.62 3.19 19.67
C GLY A 89 13.49 3.83 18.31
N HIS A 90 14.59 3.76 17.57
CA HIS A 90 14.66 4.10 16.15
C HIS A 90 14.96 2.81 15.40
N PHE A 91 13.93 2.23 14.77
CA PHE A 91 14.03 0.91 14.13
C PHE A 91 14.08 1.02 12.61
N VAL A 92 13.43 2.03 12.05
CA VAL A 92 13.34 2.25 10.60
C VAL A 92 13.73 3.69 10.28
N ASP A 93 14.66 3.84 9.34
CA ASP A 93 15.10 5.14 8.85
C ASP A 93 14.03 5.86 8.02
N GLY A 94 14.09 7.19 8.01
CA GLY A 94 13.11 8.04 7.30
C GLY A 94 11.75 8.13 7.98
N LEU A 95 11.52 7.40 9.07
CA LEU A 95 10.35 7.56 9.93
C LEU A 95 10.64 8.50 11.11
N GLY A 96 9.57 9.07 11.68
CA GLY A 96 9.68 10.00 12.81
C GLY A 96 10.41 9.39 14.01
N GLY A 97 11.09 10.24 14.79
CA GLY A 97 12.05 9.80 15.83
C GLY A 97 11.47 9.07 17.05
N ALA A 98 10.14 9.03 17.22
CA ALA A 98 9.52 8.20 18.25
C ALA A 98 8.83 7.00 17.59
N GLN A 99 9.41 5.81 17.77
CA GLN A 99 8.88 4.56 17.25
C GLN A 99 8.71 3.56 18.39
N PHE A 100 7.62 2.78 18.35
CA PHE A 100 7.32 1.73 19.32
C PHE A 100 7.02 0.44 18.58
N SER A 101 7.53 -0.68 19.09
CA SER A 101 7.32 -1.99 18.48
C SER A 101 7.42 -3.10 19.51
N THR A 102 6.89 -4.28 19.23
CA THR A 102 7.08 -5.45 20.10
C THR A 102 8.49 -6.00 19.96
N GLY A 103 9.00 -6.68 21.00
CA GLY A 103 10.32 -7.31 20.95
C GLY A 103 10.48 -8.26 19.75
N ALA A 104 9.47 -9.08 19.47
CA ALA A 104 9.48 -10.04 18.37
C ALA A 104 9.60 -9.37 16.98
N VAL A 105 8.95 -8.22 16.78
CA VAL A 105 9.05 -7.47 15.52
C VAL A 105 10.43 -6.82 15.40
N VAL A 106 10.96 -6.23 16.48
CA VAL A 106 12.33 -5.68 16.50
C VAL A 106 13.37 -6.74 16.15
N ASP A 107 13.23 -7.94 16.72
CA ASP A 107 14.16 -9.05 16.46
C ASP A 107 14.04 -9.55 15.01
N ARG A 108 12.83 -9.57 14.43
CA ARG A 108 12.62 -9.85 13.01
C ARG A 108 13.25 -8.78 12.10
N LEU A 109 13.12 -7.50 12.43
CA LEU A 109 13.71 -6.41 11.64
C LEU A 109 15.25 -6.52 11.57
N ARG A 110 15.88 -6.90 12.68
CA ARG A 110 17.32 -7.17 12.72
C ARG A 110 17.74 -8.35 11.85
N GLY A 111 16.84 -9.30 11.61
CA GLY A 111 17.07 -10.41 10.68
C GLY A 111 17.23 -9.92 9.24
N PHE A 112 16.34 -9.04 8.78
CA PHE A 112 16.39 -8.50 7.41
C PHE A 112 17.67 -7.72 7.12
N GLN A 113 18.22 -6.99 8.09
CA GLN A 113 19.50 -6.29 7.90
C GLN A 113 20.66 -7.26 7.63
N ARG A 114 20.69 -8.41 8.31
CA ARG A 114 21.71 -9.44 8.08
C ARG A 114 21.52 -10.14 6.75
N ASP A 115 20.26 -10.47 6.41
CA ASP A 115 19.94 -11.11 5.14
C ASP A 115 20.28 -10.19 3.94
N GLU A 116 20.13 -8.88 4.06
CA GLU A 116 20.56 -7.90 3.05
C GLU A 116 22.09 -7.84 2.92
N GLU A 117 22.82 -7.93 4.03
CA GLU A 117 24.29 -8.00 4.04
C GLU A 117 24.81 -9.30 3.42
N ASP A 118 24.10 -10.41 3.65
CA ASP A 118 24.45 -11.76 3.17
C ASP A 118 23.86 -12.10 1.79
N ALA A 119 23.00 -11.23 1.22
CA ALA A 119 22.31 -11.50 -0.03
C ALA A 119 23.28 -11.63 -1.22
N ALA A 120 23.25 -12.80 -1.88
CA ALA A 120 23.94 -13.01 -3.13
C ALA A 120 23.39 -12.07 -4.23
N VAL A 121 24.29 -11.44 -4.99
CA VAL A 121 24.03 -10.42 -6.01
C VAL A 121 23.03 -10.88 -7.12
N ASP A 122 22.77 -12.19 -7.23
CA ASP A 122 21.97 -12.80 -8.30
C ASP A 122 20.53 -13.18 -7.92
N ALA A 123 20.07 -12.93 -6.70
CA ALA A 123 18.67 -13.21 -6.32
C ALA A 123 17.70 -12.21 -6.99
N ALA A 124 16.63 -12.71 -7.61
CA ALA A 124 15.61 -11.83 -8.19
C ALA A 124 14.86 -11.05 -7.09
N PRO A 125 14.64 -9.74 -7.25
CA PRO A 125 14.04 -8.91 -6.21
C PRO A 125 12.60 -9.35 -5.91
N LEU A 126 12.27 -9.49 -4.63
CA LEU A 126 10.91 -9.75 -4.16
C LEU A 126 9.97 -8.65 -4.66
N ALA A 127 8.88 -9.03 -5.31
CA ALA A 127 7.90 -8.10 -5.86
C ALA A 127 6.48 -8.39 -5.38
N LEU A 128 5.78 -7.34 -4.93
CA LEU A 128 4.43 -7.37 -4.39
C LEU A 128 3.55 -6.34 -5.10
N ALA A 129 2.26 -6.64 -5.27
CA ALA A 129 1.26 -5.66 -5.70
C ALA A 129 0.24 -5.50 -4.58
N LEU A 130 0.19 -4.31 -3.98
CA LEU A 130 -0.69 -3.98 -2.87
C LEU A 130 -1.71 -2.95 -3.32
N ALA A 131 -2.95 -3.03 -2.83
CA ALA A 131 -3.86 -1.91 -2.96
C ALA A 131 -3.21 -0.68 -2.29
N ALA A 132 -3.36 0.50 -2.88
CA ALA A 132 -2.75 1.71 -2.34
C ALA A 132 -3.26 2.03 -0.91
N THR A 133 -4.45 1.56 -0.57
CA THR A 133 -5.09 1.68 0.75
C THR A 133 -4.71 0.54 1.71
N ASP A 134 -4.02 -0.50 1.25
CA ASP A 134 -3.64 -1.64 2.08
C ASP A 134 -2.70 -1.20 3.23
N PRO A 135 -2.94 -1.61 4.49
CA PRO A 135 -2.07 -1.25 5.61
C PRO A 135 -0.60 -1.68 5.45
N ALA A 136 -0.33 -2.76 4.73
CA ALA A 136 1.03 -3.23 4.46
C ALA A 136 1.78 -2.32 3.49
N ASN A 137 1.09 -1.42 2.76
CA ASN A 137 1.74 -0.38 1.98
C ASN A 137 2.11 0.80 2.90
N PRO A 138 3.40 1.11 3.15
CA PRO A 138 3.78 2.23 4.02
C PRO A 138 3.66 3.59 3.32
N TYR A 139 3.61 3.62 1.98
CA TYR A 139 3.63 4.85 1.19
C TYR A 139 2.30 5.60 1.22
N GLY A 140 2.39 6.93 1.34
CA GLY A 140 1.25 7.82 1.56
C GLY A 140 0.64 7.69 2.95
N ALA A 141 1.33 7.03 3.89
CA ALA A 141 0.94 6.89 5.29
C ALA A 141 2.14 7.21 6.20
N ALA A 142 2.98 6.23 6.48
CA ALA A 142 4.18 6.41 7.30
C ALA A 142 5.35 6.97 6.47
N LEU A 143 5.43 6.60 5.19
CA LEU A 143 6.43 7.09 4.24
C LEU A 143 5.79 7.99 3.19
N ASP A 144 6.50 9.03 2.80
CA ASP A 144 6.13 9.84 1.64
C ASP A 144 6.32 9.06 0.34
N TRP A 145 5.46 9.32 -0.63
CA TRP A 145 5.66 8.80 -1.98
C TRP A 145 6.94 9.41 -2.60
N PRO A 146 7.76 8.61 -3.31
CA PRO A 146 8.89 9.16 -4.04
C PRO A 146 8.45 10.16 -5.10
N SER A 147 9.35 11.07 -5.46
CA SER A 147 9.09 11.99 -6.57
C SER A 147 9.03 11.23 -7.89
N VAL A 148 8.06 11.59 -8.73
CA VAL A 148 7.98 11.08 -10.11
C VAL A 148 8.97 11.88 -10.96
N PRO A 149 9.92 11.22 -11.64
CA PRO A 149 10.92 11.92 -12.45
C PRO A 149 10.26 12.58 -13.68
N ALA A 150 10.99 13.53 -14.28
CA ALA A 150 10.61 14.09 -15.57
C ALA A 150 10.52 13.02 -16.65
N GLY A 151 9.52 13.15 -17.55
CA GLY A 151 9.42 12.31 -18.71
C GLY A 151 10.59 12.53 -19.70
N PRO A 152 10.72 11.68 -20.73
CA PRO A 152 11.68 11.84 -21.83
C PRO A 152 11.69 13.22 -22.51
N ASP A 153 10.59 13.96 -22.38
CA ASP A 153 10.36 15.32 -22.85
C ASP A 153 10.85 16.41 -21.86
N GLY A 154 11.49 16.01 -20.75
CA GLY A 154 12.01 16.92 -19.73
C GLY A 154 10.93 17.53 -18.81
N VAL A 155 9.66 17.17 -19.02
CA VAL A 155 8.54 17.70 -18.25
C VAL A 155 8.28 16.79 -17.04
N VAL A 156 8.38 17.36 -15.84
CA VAL A 156 7.90 16.69 -14.62
C VAL A 156 6.39 16.59 -14.69
N PRO A 157 5.80 15.38 -14.56
CA PRO A 157 4.35 15.24 -14.53
C PRO A 157 3.75 16.06 -13.37
N THR A 158 3.08 17.16 -13.70
CA THR A 158 2.50 18.08 -12.69
C THR A 158 1.10 17.66 -12.23
N GLY A 159 0.44 16.75 -12.97
CA GLY A 159 -0.99 16.45 -12.78
C GLY A 159 -1.32 15.32 -11.80
N HIS A 160 -0.64 14.18 -11.86
CA HIS A 160 -1.06 12.98 -11.13
C HIS A 160 -0.01 12.58 -10.09
N ARG A 161 -0.36 12.81 -8.82
CA ARG A 161 0.43 12.34 -7.68
C ARG A 161 -0.14 11.02 -7.16
N PRO A 162 0.71 10.08 -6.75
CA PRO A 162 0.26 8.87 -6.08
C PRO A 162 -0.46 9.21 -4.77
N ALA A 163 -1.52 8.47 -4.47
CA ALA A 163 -2.34 8.68 -3.28
C ALA A 163 -2.96 7.37 -2.80
N ARG A 164 -3.33 7.30 -1.52
CA ARG A 164 -4.07 6.16 -0.95
C ARG A 164 -5.54 6.26 -1.34
N THR A 165 -5.88 5.83 -2.55
CA THR A 165 -7.26 5.87 -3.07
C THR A 165 -7.73 4.47 -3.43
N ALA A 166 -8.96 4.13 -3.01
CA ALA A 166 -9.58 2.85 -3.30
C ALA A 166 -9.53 2.51 -4.80
N GLY A 167 -9.15 1.27 -5.12
CA GLY A 167 -8.98 0.78 -6.49
C GLY A 167 -7.65 1.17 -7.16
N SER A 168 -6.76 1.89 -6.48
CA SER A 168 -5.38 2.11 -6.92
C SER A 168 -4.47 1.01 -6.38
N VAL A 169 -3.39 0.69 -7.09
CA VAL A 169 -2.46 -0.40 -6.76
C VAL A 169 -1.03 0.09 -6.87
N ALA A 170 -0.20 -0.22 -5.88
CA ALA A 170 1.24 0.03 -5.86
C ALA A 170 2.00 -1.29 -6.03
N GLY A 171 2.88 -1.35 -7.03
CA GLY A 171 3.86 -2.42 -7.15
C GLY A 171 5.11 -2.05 -6.36
N LEU A 172 5.50 -2.91 -5.43
CA LEU A 172 6.72 -2.79 -4.64
C LEU A 172 7.73 -3.82 -5.13
N ALA A 173 8.99 -3.43 -5.32
CA ALA A 173 10.12 -4.31 -5.56
C ALA A 173 11.18 -4.03 -4.49
N ALA A 174 11.59 -5.06 -3.75
CA ALA A 174 12.45 -4.94 -2.57
C ALA A 174 11.97 -3.82 -1.60
N GLY A 175 10.66 -3.76 -1.38
CA GLY A 175 10.04 -2.74 -0.52
C GLY A 175 9.92 -1.33 -1.11
N ARG A 176 10.53 -1.05 -2.27
CA ARG A 176 10.48 0.27 -2.94
C ARG A 176 9.38 0.29 -4.01
N PRO A 177 8.64 1.40 -4.18
CA PRO A 177 7.58 1.49 -5.17
C PRO A 177 8.20 1.61 -6.56
N ALA A 178 7.71 0.81 -7.49
CA ALA A 178 8.18 0.79 -8.88
C ALA A 178 7.05 1.26 -9.82
N PRO A 179 5.99 0.48 -10.12
CA PRO A 179 4.80 1.02 -10.77
C PRO A 179 3.72 1.40 -9.75
N TYR A 180 2.99 2.48 -10.03
CA TYR A 180 1.73 2.82 -9.36
C TYR A 180 0.63 2.99 -10.42
N MET A 181 -0.49 2.30 -10.22
CA MET A 181 -1.66 2.37 -11.08
C MET A 181 -2.81 3.00 -10.31
N GLN A 182 -3.39 4.06 -10.86
CA GLN A 182 -4.57 4.70 -10.26
C GLN A 182 -5.85 3.97 -10.67
N ALA A 183 -6.86 4.03 -9.80
CA ALA A 183 -8.20 3.56 -10.12
C ALA A 183 -8.74 4.18 -11.42
N ARG A 184 -9.61 3.44 -12.13
CA ARG A 184 -10.38 3.89 -13.31
C ARG A 184 -9.57 4.15 -14.60
N GLY A 185 -8.53 3.36 -14.86
CA GLY A 185 -7.84 3.33 -16.17
C GLY A 185 -6.96 4.55 -16.47
N ARG A 186 -6.53 5.23 -15.41
CA ARG A 186 -5.71 6.46 -15.42
C ARG A 186 -4.20 6.12 -15.37
N PRO A 187 -3.31 7.07 -15.73
CA PRO A 187 -1.94 6.75 -16.14
C PRO A 187 -1.16 6.01 -15.06
N LEU A 188 -0.35 5.08 -15.53
CA LEU A 188 0.62 4.36 -14.72
C LEU A 188 1.81 5.30 -14.44
N LEU A 189 2.05 5.56 -13.16
CA LEU A 189 3.26 6.24 -12.73
C LEU A 189 4.36 5.20 -12.56
N ALA A 190 5.55 5.50 -13.06
CA ALA A 190 6.74 4.70 -12.82
C ALA A 190 7.71 5.55 -11.99
N PHE A 191 8.10 5.02 -10.83
CA PHE A 191 9.17 5.59 -10.04
C PHE A 191 10.52 5.06 -10.55
N PRO A 192 11.63 5.75 -10.24
CA PRO A 192 12.96 5.28 -10.61
C PRO A 192 13.23 3.92 -9.95
N ALA A 193 13.44 2.90 -10.77
CA ALA A 193 13.69 1.53 -10.38
C ALA A 193 14.59 0.83 -11.42
N ALA A 194 15.36 -0.16 -11.00
CA ALA A 194 16.18 -0.93 -11.91
C ALA A 194 15.31 -1.72 -12.91
N PRO A 195 15.79 -2.02 -14.14
CA PRO A 195 15.01 -2.79 -15.11
C PRO A 195 14.58 -4.18 -14.59
N ALA A 196 15.35 -4.79 -13.69
CA ALA A 196 14.99 -6.05 -13.03
C ALA A 196 13.81 -5.89 -12.05
N GLU A 197 13.83 -4.85 -11.23
CA GLU A 197 12.77 -4.49 -10.28
C GLU A 197 11.45 -4.18 -10.99
N LEU A 198 11.50 -3.39 -12.07
CA LEU A 198 10.30 -3.08 -12.85
C LEU A 198 9.71 -4.35 -13.49
N ARG A 199 10.56 -5.26 -13.98
CA ARG A 199 10.12 -6.56 -14.53
C ARG A 199 9.48 -7.43 -13.45
N ALA A 200 10.06 -7.48 -12.26
CA ALA A 200 9.52 -8.23 -11.13
C ALA A 200 8.17 -7.66 -10.67
N ALA A 201 8.08 -6.34 -10.46
CA ALA A 201 6.84 -5.66 -10.04
C ALA A 201 5.68 -5.85 -11.03
N ARG A 202 5.96 -5.93 -12.34
CA ARG A 202 4.93 -6.21 -13.36
C ARG A 202 4.37 -7.63 -13.30
N ARG A 203 5.16 -8.59 -12.79
CA ARG A 203 4.75 -9.99 -12.66
C ARG A 203 4.03 -10.26 -11.34
N ALA A 204 3.99 -9.29 -10.42
CA ALA A 204 3.31 -9.43 -9.15
C ALA A 204 1.81 -9.70 -9.38
N PRO A 205 1.25 -10.76 -8.77
CA PRO A 205 -0.17 -11.06 -8.88
C PRO A 205 -0.96 -9.91 -8.27
N ALA A 206 -1.94 -9.39 -9.01
CA ALA A 206 -2.79 -8.21 -8.71
C ALA A 206 -2.45 -6.87 -9.39
N LEU A 207 -1.36 -6.74 -10.16
CA LEU A 207 -1.25 -5.63 -11.11
C LEU A 207 -1.98 -6.04 -12.41
N PRO A 208 -3.15 -5.45 -12.77
CA PRO A 208 -3.86 -5.84 -13.98
C PRO A 208 -3.20 -5.18 -15.20
N LEU A 209 -1.98 -5.61 -15.53
CA LEU A 209 -1.28 -5.24 -16.75
C LEU A 209 -1.70 -6.19 -17.88
N GLY A 210 -2.99 -6.23 -18.18
CA GLY A 210 -3.46 -6.87 -19.41
C GLY A 210 -2.97 -6.10 -20.64
N PRO A 211 -2.71 -6.76 -21.78
CA PRO A 211 -2.09 -6.16 -22.97
C PRO A 211 -2.87 -4.97 -23.59
N GLY A 212 -4.11 -4.70 -23.15
CA GLY A 212 -4.95 -3.60 -23.64
C GLY A 212 -5.25 -2.47 -22.64
N ARG A 213 -4.72 -2.50 -21.40
CA ARG A 213 -4.98 -1.46 -20.37
C ARG A 213 -3.75 -0.68 -19.91
N ALA A 214 -2.56 -1.15 -20.25
CA ALA A 214 -1.34 -0.38 -20.06
C ALA A 214 -1.16 0.56 -21.26
N GLY A 215 -1.37 1.87 -21.06
CA GLY A 215 -0.78 2.86 -21.96
C GLY A 215 0.74 2.65 -22.04
N PRO A 216 1.41 3.13 -23.10
CA PRO A 216 2.82 2.83 -23.33
C PRO A 216 3.65 3.21 -22.11
N LEU A 217 4.31 2.23 -21.50
CA LEU A 217 5.30 2.46 -20.48
C LEU A 217 6.46 3.20 -21.14
N ARG A 218 6.66 4.47 -20.77
CA ARG A 218 7.84 5.23 -21.19
C ARG A 218 9.03 4.79 -20.32
N PRO A 219 10.02 4.07 -20.86
CA PRO A 219 11.24 3.77 -20.13
C PRO A 219 12.05 5.06 -19.93
N THR A 220 12.47 5.34 -18.70
CA THR A 220 13.44 6.37 -18.37
C THR A 220 14.83 5.74 -18.31
N THR A 221 15.42 5.47 -19.48
CA THR A 221 16.83 5.09 -19.57
C THR A 221 17.58 6.26 -20.23
N PRO A 222 18.53 6.92 -19.55
CA PRO A 222 19.38 7.92 -20.21
C PRO A 222 20.37 7.21 -21.16
N PRO A 223 20.70 7.78 -22.33
CA PRO A 223 21.74 7.25 -23.19
C PRO A 223 23.11 7.40 -22.52
N VAL A 224 23.85 6.29 -22.45
CA VAL A 224 25.29 6.29 -22.14
C VAL A 224 25.99 7.00 -23.29
N ARG A 225 26.79 8.01 -22.97
CA ARG A 225 27.67 8.71 -23.93
C ARG A 225 28.89 7.87 -24.26
#